data_AF-A0A974BTY4-F1
#
_entry.id   AF-A0A974BTY4-F1
#
_cell.length_a   1.000
_cell.length_b   1.000
_cell.length_c   1.000
_cell.angle_alpha   90.00
_cell.angle_beta   90.00
_cell.angle_gamma   90.00
#
_symmetry.space_group_name_H-M   'P 1'
#
loop_
_entity.id
_entity.type
_entity.pdbx_description
1 polymer ?
#
loop_
_entity_poly.entity_id
_entity_poly.type
_entity_poly.pdbx_seq_one_letter_code
_entity_poly.pdbx_strand_id
1 'polypeptide(L)'
;MCLKCPTTGLYVGETGQTLRQRMNSHRFNIKHGNTDAPVTVLKGNFETQQERKEWEFKLMRKFNTLECGLDRDRSFMSRYDFNLGI
;
A
#
# COMPACT_ATOMS: atom_id res chain seq x y z
N MET A 1 -15.18 9.68 -4.29
CA MET A 1 -14.69 8.29 -4.17
C MET A 1 -15.52 7.44 -5.12
N CYS A 2 -14.92 6.69 -6.06
CA CYS A 2 -15.69 5.91 -7.03
C CYS A 2 -16.25 4.65 -6.36
N LEU A 3 -17.56 4.56 -6.16
CA LEU A 3 -18.23 3.39 -5.57
C LEU A 3 -18.32 2.18 -6.53
N LYS A 4 -17.93 2.35 -7.80
CA LYS A 4 -18.00 1.32 -8.85
C LYS A 4 -16.69 0.58 -9.11
N CYS A 5 -15.56 1.09 -8.63
CA CYS A 5 -14.29 0.39 -8.76
C CYS A 5 -14.17 -0.60 -7.60
N PRO A 6 -14.09 -1.93 -7.83
CA PRO A 6 -13.87 -2.88 -6.76
C PRO A 6 -12.49 -2.61 -6.16
N THR A 7 -12.46 -1.93 -5.01
CA THR A 7 -11.29 -1.86 -4.14
C THR A 7 -11.14 -3.14 -3.32
N THR A 8 -12.12 -4.04 -3.42
CA THR A 8 -12.08 -5.43 -2.97
C THR A 8 -10.85 -6.12 -3.53
N GLY A 9 -9.91 -6.49 -2.65
CA GLY A 9 -8.66 -7.15 -3.03
C GLY A 9 -7.47 -6.23 -3.27
N LEU A 10 -7.59 -4.91 -3.09
CA LEU A 10 -6.45 -3.99 -3.21
C LEU A 10 -5.63 -3.94 -1.92
N TYR A 11 -4.32 -4.05 -2.05
CA TYR A 11 -3.32 -3.83 -1.00
C TYR A 11 -2.43 -2.65 -1.40
N VAL A 12 -2.18 -1.72 -0.48
CA VAL A 12 -1.24 -0.62 -0.67
C VAL A 12 -0.11 -0.78 0.33
N GLY A 13 1.13 -0.85 -0.17
CA GLY A 13 2.31 -0.99 0.67
C GLY A 13 3.46 -0.10 0.21
N GLU A 14 4.26 0.40 1.15
CA GLU A 14 5.54 1.04 0.87
C GLU A 14 6.69 0.02 0.79
N THR A 15 7.79 0.42 0.13
CA THR A 15 9.05 -0.31 0.24
C THR A 15 10.23 0.65 0.17
N GLY A 16 11.20 0.46 1.07
CA GLY A 16 12.53 1.08 0.98
C GLY A 16 13.50 0.33 0.08
N GLN A 17 13.10 -0.83 -0.45
CA GLN A 17 13.91 -1.58 -1.42
C GLN A 17 13.75 -1.00 -2.82
N THR A 18 14.66 -1.34 -3.72
CA THR A 18 14.47 -1.03 -5.14
C THR A 18 13.21 -1.75 -5.66
N LEU A 19 12.51 -1.14 -6.61
CA LEU A 19 11.36 -1.76 -7.25
C LEU A 19 11.69 -3.17 -7.80
N ARG A 20 12.90 -3.33 -8.35
CA ARG A 20 13.40 -4.63 -8.83
C ARG A 20 13.43 -5.69 -7.72
N GLN A 21 13.98 -5.36 -6.56
CA GLN A 21 14.02 -6.28 -5.41
C GLN A 21 12.60 -6.64 -4.95
N ARG A 22 11.71 -5.65 -4.88
CA ARG A 22 10.31 -5.87 -4.48
C ARG A 22 9.58 -6.78 -5.46
N MET A 23 9.71 -6.54 -6.77
CA MET A 23 9.11 -7.38 -7.82
C MET A 23 9.67 -8.80 -7.81
N ASN A 24 10.97 -8.97 -7.56
CA ASN A 24 11.58 -10.29 -7.46
C ASN A 24 11.04 -11.07 -6.25
N SER A 25 10.92 -10.41 -5.10
CA SER A 25 10.29 -11.00 -3.89
C SER A 25 8.84 -11.39 -4.15
N HIS A 26 8.06 -10.51 -4.80
CA HIS A 26 6.68 -10.81 -5.18
C HIS A 26 6.59 -12.03 -6.10
N ARG A 27 7.41 -12.09 -7.15
CA ARG A 27 7.47 -13.21 -8.09
C ARG A 27 7.88 -14.52 -7.40
N PHE A 28 8.77 -14.46 -6.42
CA PHE A 28 9.12 -15.63 -5.61
C PHE A 28 7.92 -16.12 -4.81
N ASN A 29 7.17 -15.22 -4.16
CA ASN A 29 5.98 -15.57 -3.39
C ASN A 29 4.84 -16.13 -4.26
N ILE A 30 4.65 -15.60 -5.48
CA ILE A 30 3.69 -16.13 -6.47
C ILE A 30 4.04 -17.58 -6.80
N LYS A 31 5.31 -17.85 -7.16
CA LYS A 31 5.78 -19.19 -7.55
C LYS A 31 5.61 -20.24 -6.46
N HIS A 32 5.63 -19.83 -5.20
CA HIS A 32 5.59 -20.73 -4.04
C HIS A 32 4.25 -20.67 -3.28
N GLY A 33 3.19 -20.14 -3.91
CA GLY A 33 1.81 -20.42 -3.51
C GLY A 33 1.01 -19.31 -2.82
N ASN A 34 1.31 -18.02 -2.98
CA ASN A 34 0.61 -16.98 -2.22
C ASN A 34 0.12 -15.75 -3.03
N THR A 35 -0.81 -15.98 -3.98
CA THR A 35 -1.66 -14.95 -4.64
C THR A 35 -1.13 -14.38 -5.97
N ASP A 36 -1.88 -14.58 -7.06
CA ASP A 36 -1.72 -13.85 -8.33
C ASP A 36 -2.38 -12.46 -8.23
N ALA A 37 -1.70 -11.51 -7.60
CA ALA A 37 -2.11 -10.12 -7.56
C ALA A 37 -1.28 -9.28 -8.55
N PRO A 38 -1.92 -8.58 -9.52
CA PRO A 38 -1.21 -7.65 -10.38
C PRO A 38 -0.63 -6.49 -9.55
N VAL A 39 0.60 -6.07 -9.87
CA VAL A 39 1.31 -5.00 -9.15
C VAL A 39 1.43 -3.78 -10.05
N THR A 40 1.16 -2.60 -9.49
CA THR A 40 1.40 -1.31 -10.15
C THR A 40 2.13 -0.35 -9.20
N VAL A 41 2.93 0.56 -9.76
CA VAL A 41 3.60 1.62 -9.00
C VAL A 41 2.70 2.85 -9.01
N LEU A 42 2.29 3.31 -7.83
CA LEU A 42 1.42 4.48 -7.68
C LEU A 42 2.20 5.79 -7.56
N LYS A 43 3.35 5.76 -6.88
CA LYS A 43 4.23 6.92 -6.66
C LYS A 43 5.65 6.44 -6.31
N GLY A 44 6.66 7.22 -6.66
CA GLY A 44 8.07 6.94 -6.36
C GLY A 44 8.91 8.22 -6.25
N ASN A 45 10.23 8.06 -6.28
CA ASN A 45 11.23 9.11 -6.09
C ASN A 45 11.13 9.82 -4.74
N PHE A 46 10.94 9.04 -3.68
CA PHE A 46 10.93 9.52 -2.31
C PHE A 46 12.33 9.45 -1.73
N GLU A 47 12.75 10.49 -1.03
CA GLU A 47 14.07 10.58 -0.41
C GLU A 47 14.07 9.95 0.97
N THR A 48 12.93 10.04 1.69
CA THR A 48 12.84 9.59 3.08
C THR A 48 11.84 8.46 3.28
N GLN A 49 12.03 7.66 4.34
CA GLN A 49 11.03 6.67 4.76
C GLN A 49 9.72 7.34 5.18
N GLN A 50 9.81 8.53 5.77
CA GLN A 50 8.65 9.29 6.23
C GLN A 50 7.73 9.64 5.06
N GLU A 51 8.27 10.18 3.96
CA GLU A 51 7.49 10.48 2.75
C GLU A 51 6.81 9.23 2.19
N ARG A 52 7.51 8.09 2.15
CA ARG A 52 6.92 6.83 1.67
C ARG A 52 5.71 6.40 2.49
N LYS A 53 5.82 6.43 3.81
CA LYS A 53 4.74 6.05 4.73
C LYS A 53 3.57 7.06 4.72
N GLU A 54 3.86 8.36 4.58
CA GLU A 54 2.80 9.36 4.41
C GLU A 54 2.01 9.15 3.11
N TRP A 55 2.70 8.79 2.02
CA TRP A 55 2.05 8.49 0.75
C TRP A 55 1.29 7.16 0.78
N GLU A 56 1.84 6.13 1.40
CA GLU A 56 1.13 4.87 1.68
C GLU A 56 -0.19 5.15 2.38
N PHE A 57 -0.16 5.92 3.49
CA PHE A 57 -1.36 6.31 4.22
C PHE A 57 -2.36 7.11 3.37
N LYS A 58 -1.88 8.13 2.64
CA LYS A 58 -2.73 8.95 1.72
C LYS A 58 -3.42 8.07 0.67
N LEU A 59 -2.73 7.07 0.14
CA LEU A 59 -3.26 6.16 -0.88
C LEU A 59 -4.25 5.14 -0.28
N MET A 60 -3.96 4.58 0.90
CA MET A 60 -4.89 3.70 1.62
C MET A 60 -6.21 4.41 1.91
N ARG A 61 -6.16 5.68 2.35
CA ARG A 61 -7.38 6.51 2.51
C ARG A 61 -8.08 6.78 1.20
N LYS A 62 -7.34 7.15 0.15
CA LYS A 62 -7.90 7.47 -1.18
C LYS A 62 -8.65 6.28 -1.79
N PHE A 63 -8.13 5.07 -1.59
CA PHE A 63 -8.69 3.83 -2.13
C PHE A 63 -9.52 3.05 -1.11
N ASN A 64 -9.67 3.56 0.12
CA ASN A 64 -10.40 2.91 1.21
C ASN A 64 -9.98 1.46 1.46
N THR A 65 -8.68 1.15 1.38
CA THR A 65 -8.19 -0.24 1.44
C THR A 65 -8.24 -0.85 2.84
N LEU A 66 -8.37 -0.03 3.88
CA LEU A 66 -8.57 -0.48 5.27
C LEU A 66 -9.96 -1.04 5.54
N GLU A 67 -10.97 -0.60 4.78
CA GLU A 67 -12.36 -1.02 4.96
C GLU A 67 -12.80 -1.98 3.87
N CYS A 68 -12.30 -1.79 2.64
CA CYS A 68 -12.71 -2.58 1.48
C CYS A 68 -11.58 -3.38 0.83
N GLY A 69 -10.33 -3.19 1.25
CA GLY A 69 -9.16 -3.83 0.65
C GLY A 69 -8.58 -4.98 1.48
N LEU A 70 -7.30 -5.28 1.26
CA LEU A 70 -6.56 -6.34 1.97
C LEU A 70 -5.69 -5.81 3.11
N ASP A 71 -5.63 -4.48 3.32
CA ASP A 71 -4.84 -3.87 4.37
C ASP A 71 -5.47 -4.12 5.74
N ARG A 72 -4.75 -4.85 6.62
CA ARG A 72 -5.23 -5.20 7.97
C ARG A 72 -4.48 -4.51 9.11
N ASP A 73 -3.23 -4.15 8.89
CA ASP A 73 -2.41 -3.54 9.94
C ASP A 73 -2.65 -2.03 9.99
N ARG A 74 -3.04 -1.52 11.16
CA ARG A 74 -3.18 -0.08 11.44
C ARG A 74 -2.08 0.42 12.38
N SER A 75 -1.20 -0.45 12.85
CA SER A 75 -0.21 -0.14 13.90
C SER A 75 0.78 0.93 13.45
N PHE A 76 1.12 0.98 12.16
CA PHE A 76 1.97 2.03 11.62
C PHE A 76 1.31 3.42 11.70
N MET A 77 -0.03 3.50 11.71
CA MET A 77 -0.79 4.74 11.81
C MET A 77 -0.66 5.41 13.19
N SER A 78 -0.32 4.66 14.24
CA SER A 78 -0.16 5.20 15.61
C SER A 78 0.93 6.27 15.73
N ARG A 79 1.93 6.25 14.85
CA ARG A 79 3.02 7.24 14.80
C ARG A 79 2.65 8.51 14.01
N TYR A 80 1.52 8.47 13.33
CA TYR A 80 0.97 9.54 12.53
C TYR A 80 -0.27 10.05 13.25
N ASP A 81 -0.06 10.65 14.43
CA ASP A 81 -1.12 11.35 15.17
C ASP A 81 -1.49 12.61 14.38
N PHE A 82 -2.25 12.41 13.30
CA PHE A 82 -2.74 13.48 12.46
C PHE A 82 -4.07 13.95 13.04
N ASN A 83 -4.01 15.10 13.71
CA ASN A 83 -5.09 16.09 13.72
C ASN A 83 -5.40 16.53 12.27
N LEU A 84 -5.99 15.63 11.47
CA LEU A 84 -6.63 15.96 10.21
C LEU A 84 -8.12 15.78 10.46
N GLY A 85 -8.75 16.91 10.81
CA GLY A 85 -10.16 17.04 11.09
C GLY A 85 -11.03 16.19 10.16
N ILE A 86 -11.92 15.45 10.83
CA ILE A 86 -13.23 15.01 10.36
C ILE A 86 -13.84 15.94 9.32
#